data_AF-A0A5C8PVJ9-F1
#
_entry.id   AF-A0A5C8PVJ9-F1
#
_cell.length_a   1.000
_cell.length_b   1.000
_cell.length_c   1.000
_cell.angle_alpha   90.00
_cell.angle_beta   90.00
_cell.angle_gamma   90.00
#
_symmetry.space_group_name_H-M   'P 1'
#
loop_
_entity.id
_entity.type
_entity.pdbx_description
1 polymer ?
#
loop_
_entity_poly.entity_id
_entity_poly.type
_entity_poly.pdbx_seq_one_letter_code
_entity_poly.pdbx_strand_id
1 'polypeptide(L)'
;MLERGRFVRPARWAIGGGPEHLESVSQAESAVAAWLARTPDRLEHREERERILALRQILRNSGPYPSPADLQSAKLAIKGFVQFARSQHEVKPS
;
A
#
# COMPACT_ATOMS: atom_id res chain seq x y z
N MET A 1 10.40 -3.20 -18.39
CA MET A 1 9.01 -2.78 -18.08
C MET A 1 9.02 -1.30 -17.81
N LEU A 2 8.19 -0.51 -18.49
CA LEU A 2 8.00 0.91 -18.16
C LEU A 2 7.38 1.00 -16.74
N GLU A 3 8.01 1.76 -15.84
CA GLU A 3 7.44 1.98 -14.51
C GLU A 3 6.13 2.76 -14.63
N ARG A 4 5.04 2.15 -14.17
CA ARG A 4 3.70 2.74 -14.26
C ARG A 4 3.46 3.73 -13.13
N GLY A 5 3.03 4.93 -13.51
CA GLY A 5 2.53 5.92 -12.56
C GLY A 5 3.59 6.35 -11.56
N ARG A 6 4.69 6.95 -12.04
CA ARG A 6 5.70 7.53 -11.15
C ARG A 6 5.10 8.64 -10.31
N PHE A 7 5.42 8.61 -9.03
CA PHE A 7 5.03 9.66 -8.12
C PHE A 7 6.00 10.84 -8.19
N VAL A 8 5.48 12.07 -8.11
CA VAL A 8 6.32 13.29 -8.04
C VAL A 8 7.26 13.30 -6.82
N ARG A 9 6.83 12.63 -5.74
CA ARG A 9 7.62 12.38 -4.53
C ARG A 9 7.35 10.95 -4.09
N PRO A 10 8.32 10.19 -3.60
CA PRO A 10 8.08 8.82 -3.17
C PRO A 10 7.02 8.75 -2.07
N ALA A 11 6.18 7.72 -2.09
CA ALA A 11 5.23 7.42 -1.02
C ALA A 11 5.92 6.58 0.06
N ARG A 12 5.80 6.96 1.33
CA ARG A 12 6.36 6.18 2.44
C ARG A 12 5.55 4.91 2.66
N TRP A 13 6.24 3.77 2.77
CA TRP A 13 5.67 2.47 3.11
C TRP A 13 6.09 2.07 4.54
N ALA A 14 7.37 1.76 4.76
CA ALA A 14 7.98 1.53 6.07
C ALA A 14 7.23 0.54 7.02
N ILE A 15 6.43 -0.38 6.49
CA ILE A 15 5.66 -1.39 7.26
C ILE A 15 5.99 -2.84 6.85
N GLY A 16 7.15 -3.04 6.20
CA GLY A 16 7.64 -4.35 5.76
C GLY A 16 6.98 -4.87 4.46
N GLY A 17 7.49 -5.96 3.90
CA GLY A 17 6.94 -6.52 2.65
C GLY A 17 7.25 -5.69 1.39
N GLY A 18 8.20 -4.75 1.43
CA GLY A 18 8.55 -3.91 0.29
C GLY A 18 9.64 -2.90 0.65
N PRO A 19 10.05 -2.05 -0.31
CA PRO A 19 10.99 -0.97 -0.06
C PRO A 19 10.36 0.11 0.85
N GLU A 20 11.20 0.86 1.56
CA GLU A 20 10.72 1.90 2.50
C GLU A 20 9.96 3.03 1.79
N HIS A 21 10.39 3.35 0.57
CA HIS A 21 9.82 4.38 -0.28
C HIS A 21 9.37 3.77 -1.61
N LEU A 22 8.17 4.11 -2.03
CA LEU A 22 7.53 3.65 -3.26
C LEU A 22 7.59 4.80 -4.27
N GLU A 23 8.32 4.60 -5.35
CA GLU A 23 8.53 5.56 -6.45
C GLU A 23 7.38 5.54 -7.46
N SER A 24 6.64 4.43 -7.54
CA SER A 24 5.62 4.21 -8.57
C SER A 24 4.44 3.38 -8.08
N VAL A 25 3.31 3.44 -8.81
CA VAL A 25 2.15 2.57 -8.59
C VAL A 25 2.52 1.10 -8.75
N SER A 26 3.38 0.75 -9.72
CA SER A 26 3.89 -0.62 -9.88
C SER A 26 4.63 -1.14 -8.65
N GLN A 27 5.48 -0.30 -8.05
CA GLN A 27 6.20 -0.65 -6.84
C GLN A 27 5.25 -0.78 -5.65
N ALA A 28 4.24 0.08 -5.57
CA ALA A 28 3.19 -0.02 -4.55
C ALA A 28 2.40 -1.33 -4.64
N GLU A 29 2.01 -1.77 -5.85
CA GLU A 29 1.36 -3.07 -6.02
C GLU A 29 2.25 -4.24 -5.61
N SER A 30 3.55 -4.16 -5.92
CA SER A 30 4.52 -5.17 -5.54
C SER A 30 4.68 -5.25 -4.01
N ALA A 31 4.74 -4.10 -3.34
CA ALA A 31 4.79 -4.02 -1.88
C ALA A 31 3.51 -4.56 -1.22
N VAL A 32 2.34 -4.22 -1.78
CA VAL A 32 1.03 -4.75 -1.33
C VAL A 32 0.98 -6.27 -1.48
N ALA A 33 1.45 -6.82 -2.60
CA ALA A 33 1.48 -8.27 -2.83
C ALA A 33 2.41 -8.98 -1.85
N ALA A 34 3.61 -8.44 -1.62
CA ALA A 34 4.57 -9.01 -0.69
C ALA A 34 4.16 -8.84 0.78
N TRP A 35 3.41 -7.80 1.14
CA TRP A 35 2.76 -7.67 2.44
C TRP A 35 1.69 -8.76 2.64
N LEU A 36 0.78 -8.91 1.66
CA LEU A 36 -0.27 -9.94 1.68
C LEU A 36 0.29 -11.37 1.76
N ALA A 37 1.45 -11.63 1.16
CA ALA A 37 2.11 -12.93 1.23
C ALA A 37 2.70 -13.24 2.62
N ARG A 38 3.01 -12.21 3.41
CA ARG A 38 3.60 -12.34 4.76
C ARG A 38 2.55 -12.33 5.87
N THR A 39 1.40 -11.71 5.64
CA THR A 39 0.34 -11.61 6.64
C THR A 39 -0.61 -12.81 6.55
N PRO A 40 -0.68 -13.67 7.58
CA PRO A 40 -1.54 -14.84 7.58
C PRO A 40 -3.02 -14.43 7.61
N ASP A 41 -3.87 -15.21 6.93
CA ASP A 41 -5.32 -15.00 6.89
C ASP A 41 -5.96 -15.48 8.20
N ARG A 42 -5.85 -14.64 9.24
CA ARG A 42 -6.37 -14.90 10.58
C ARG A 42 -7.35 -13.81 10.98
N LEU A 43 -8.31 -14.16 11.84
CA LEU A 43 -9.32 -13.24 12.36
C LEU A 43 -8.70 -11.99 13.01
N GLU A 44 -7.57 -12.15 13.68
CA GLU A 44 -6.80 -11.05 14.32
C GLU A 44 -6.28 -10.00 13.32
N HIS A 45 -6.14 -10.36 12.03
CA HIS A 45 -5.66 -9.47 10.96
C HIS A 45 -6.75 -9.12 9.94
N ARG A 46 -8.02 -9.44 10.21
CA ARG A 46 -9.11 -9.28 9.24
C ARG A 46 -9.26 -7.85 8.76
N GLU A 47 -9.23 -6.87 9.67
CA GLU A 47 -9.39 -5.46 9.30
C GLU A 47 -8.19 -4.94 8.48
N GLU A 48 -6.96 -5.32 8.86
CA GLU A 48 -5.75 -5.03 8.07
C GLU A 48 -5.86 -5.62 6.67
N ARG A 49 -6.37 -6.85 6.57
CA ARG A 49 -6.58 -7.56 5.32
C ARG A 49 -7.63 -6.89 4.42
N GLU A 50 -8.75 -6.45 4.98
CA GLU A 50 -9.78 -5.74 4.23
C GLU A 50 -9.24 -4.40 3.68
N ARG A 51 -8.48 -3.65 4.49
CA ARG A 51 -7.89 -2.37 4.09
C ARG A 51 -6.78 -2.51 3.05
N ILE A 52 -5.89 -3.50 3.17
CA ILE A 52 -4.84 -3.73 2.16
C ILE A 52 -5.45 -4.19 0.82
N LEU A 53 -6.56 -4.94 0.85
CA LEU A 53 -7.28 -5.34 -0.36
C LEU A 53 -7.96 -4.14 -1.01
N ALA A 54 -8.54 -3.23 -0.22
CA ALA A 54 -9.05 -1.96 -0.73
C ALA A 54 -7.94 -1.10 -1.37
N LEU A 55 -6.77 -1.00 -0.74
CA LEU A 55 -5.60 -0.33 -1.32
C LEU A 55 -5.19 -0.98 -2.65
N ARG A 56 -5.13 -2.32 -2.70
CA ARG A 56 -4.83 -3.06 -3.94
C ARG A 56 -5.81 -2.71 -5.07
N GLN A 57 -7.10 -2.56 -4.76
CA GLN A 57 -8.11 -2.20 -5.73
C GLN A 57 -7.92 -0.77 -6.26
N ILE A 58 -7.63 0.19 -5.37
CA ILE A 58 -7.33 1.59 -5.76
C ILE A 58 -6.15 1.64 -6.72
N LEU A 59 -5.06 0.93 -6.41
CA LEU A 59 -3.86 0.89 -7.26
C LEU A 59 -4.17 0.30 -8.64
N ARG A 60 -4.98 -0.77 -8.71
CA ARG A 60 -5.38 -1.39 -9.97
C ARG A 60 -6.29 -0.52 -10.81
N ASN A 61 -7.20 0.22 -10.17
CA ASN A 61 -8.15 1.11 -10.85
C ASN A 61 -7.49 2.33 -11.48
N SER A 62 -6.24 2.66 -11.13
CA SER A 62 -5.49 3.75 -11.77
C SER A 62 -5.14 3.50 -13.24
N GLY A 63 -5.36 2.28 -13.75
CA GLY A 63 -5.14 1.93 -15.15
C GLY A 63 -3.66 1.92 -15.54
N PRO A 64 -3.34 1.71 -16.83
CA PRO A 64 -1.97 1.68 -17.34
C PRO A 64 -1.30 3.07 -17.44
N TYR A 65 -2.09 4.14 -17.52
CA TYR A 65 -1.63 5.53 -17.59
C TYR A 65 -2.40 6.38 -16.58
N PRO A 66 -1.98 6.38 -15.30
CA PRO A 66 -2.71 7.09 -14.25
C PRO A 66 -2.71 8.60 -14.49
N SER A 67 -3.87 9.23 -14.30
CA SER A 67 -3.94 10.69 -14.22
C SER A 67 -3.27 11.22 -12.95
N PRO A 68 -2.96 12.53 -12.86
CA PRO A 68 -2.47 13.13 -11.63
C PRO A 68 -3.41 12.91 -10.43
N ALA A 69 -4.73 12.90 -10.66
CA ALA A 69 -5.73 12.63 -9.63
C ALA A 69 -5.63 11.18 -9.12
N ASP A 70 -5.41 10.21 -10.02
CA ASP A 70 -5.22 8.80 -9.65
C ASP A 70 -3.96 8.61 -8.82
N LEU A 71 -2.86 9.27 -9.19
CA LEU A 71 -1.60 9.23 -8.44
C LEU A 71 -1.75 9.83 -7.04
N GLN A 72 -2.49 10.92 -6.92
CA GLN A 72 -2.77 11.54 -5.62
C GLN A 72 -3.68 10.66 -4.76
N SER A 73 -4.72 10.06 -5.35
CA SER A 73 -5.60 9.11 -4.68
C SER A 73 -4.82 7.89 -4.17
N ALA A 74 -3.98 7.29 -5.02
CA ALA A 74 -3.10 6.19 -4.65
C ALA A 74 -2.17 6.56 -3.48
N LYS A 75 -1.57 7.74 -3.51
CA LYS A 75 -0.73 8.24 -2.40
C LYS A 75 -1.46 8.36 -1.09
N LEU A 76 -2.67 8.94 -1.12
CA LEU A 76 -3.49 9.10 0.08
C LEU A 76 -3.90 7.75 0.65
N ALA A 77 -4.27 6.80 -0.21
CA ALA A 77 -4.59 5.44 0.18
C ALA A 77 -3.39 4.71 0.83
N ILE A 78 -2.19 4.81 0.22
CA ILE A 78 -0.95 4.26 0.79
C ILE A 78 -0.69 4.86 2.17
N LYS A 79 -0.74 6.19 2.29
CA LYS A 79 -0.53 6.89 3.56
C LYS A 79 -1.51 6.44 4.64
N GLY A 80 -2.80 6.35 4.30
CA GLY A 80 -3.85 5.93 5.23
C GLY A 80 -3.64 4.49 5.72
N PHE A 81 -3.29 3.57 4.81
CA PHE A 81 -2.97 2.19 5.20
C PHE A 81 -1.74 2.11 6.11
N VAL A 82 -0.65 2.83 5.79
CA VAL A 82 0.57 2.85 6.59
C VAL A 82 0.32 3.39 8.00
N GLN A 83 -0.47 4.47 8.12
CA GLN A 83 -0.87 4.99 9.43
C GLN A 83 -1.65 3.95 10.23
N PHE A 84 -2.62 3.30 9.60
CA PHE A 84 -3.41 2.24 10.23
C PHE A 84 -2.54 1.06 10.70
N ALA A 85 -1.70 0.51 9.83
CA ALA A 85 -0.83 -0.63 10.14
C ALA A 85 0.13 -0.33 11.29
N ARG A 86 0.67 0.90 11.36
CA ARG A 86 1.52 1.32 12.48
C ARG A 86 0.75 1.39 13.81
N SER A 87 -0.47 1.92 13.80
CA SER A 87 -1.30 1.99 15.01
C SER A 87 -1.67 0.60 15.53
N GLN A 88 -1.91 -0.39 14.67
CA GLN A 88 -2.15 -1.77 15.11
C GLN A 88 -0.91 -2.40 15.78
N HIS A 89 0.29 -2.05 15.32
CA HIS A 89 1.54 -2.54 15.89
C HIS A 89 1.96 -1.82 17.17
N GLU A 90 1.60 -0.54 17.34
CA GLU A 90 1.88 0.25 18.55
C GLU A 90 0.92 -0.09 19.72
N VAL A 91 -0.27 -0.64 19.43
CA VAL A 91 -1.32 -0.95 20.42
C VAL A 91 -1.23 -2.39 20.97
N LYS A 92 -0.18 -3.16 20.66
CA LYS A 92 0.13 -4.41 21.38
C LYS A 92 1.16 -4.18 22.50
N PRO A 93 0.76 -3.73 23.72
CA PRO A 93 1.55 -4.00 24.89
C PRO A 93 1.40 -5.48 25.28
N SER A 94 2.52 -6.07 25.68
CA SER A 94 2.68 -7.42 26.22
C SER A 94 1.72 -7.76 27.35
#